data_AF-A0A1A6AKU1-F1
#
_entry.id   AF-A0A1A6AKU1-F1
#
_cell.length_a   1.000
_cell.length_b   1.000
_cell.length_c   1.000
_cell.angle_alpha   90.00
_cell.angle_beta   90.00
_cell.angle_gamma   90.00
#
_symmetry.space_group_name_H-M   'P 1'
#
loop_
_entity.id
_entity.type
_entity.pdbx_description
1 polymer ?
#
loop_
_entity_poly.entity_id
_entity_poly.type
_entity_poly.pdbx_seq_one_letter_code
_entity_poly.pdbx_strand_id
1 'polypeptide(L)'
;MNFIRKYTEEERVKMVEEALQYGSNSLVAAKHNINPVLLSRWKSCYRKYGQTLMQKKSKELDSPIPDYKKQCALLAKEKKELELEIAVLKDMLKKKI
;
A
#
# COMPACT_ATOMS: atom_id res chain seq x y z
N MET A 1 -5.65 14.75 28.26
CA MET A 1 -5.12 13.44 28.70
C MET A 1 -4.24 12.87 27.60
N ASN A 2 -2.94 12.73 27.83
CA ASN A 2 -2.04 12.08 26.88
C ASN A 2 -2.20 10.56 27.02
N PHE A 3 -2.66 9.89 25.96
CA PHE A 3 -2.71 8.43 25.94
C PHE A 3 -1.29 7.90 25.74
N ILE A 4 -0.60 7.61 26.84
CA ILE A 4 0.72 6.98 26.80
C ILE A 4 0.52 5.55 26.31
N ARG A 5 1.15 5.19 25.19
CA ARG A 5 1.13 3.81 24.70
C ARG A 5 1.93 2.95 25.67
N LYS A 6 1.27 1.92 26.21
CA LYS A 6 1.85 1.00 27.21
C LYS A 6 2.99 0.13 26.67
N TYR A 7 3.07 -0.07 25.35
CA TYR A 7 4.04 -0.98 24.72
C TYR A 7 4.75 -0.32 23.54
N THR A 8 6.08 -0.48 23.47
CA THR A 8 6.88 -0.06 22.31
C THR A 8 6.64 -0.98 21.11
N GLU A 9 7.16 -0.63 19.92
CA GLU A 9 7.01 -1.50 18.74
C GLU A 9 7.78 -2.80 18.90
N GLU A 10 8.99 -2.71 19.45
CA GLU A 10 9.91 -3.83 19.66
C GLU A 10 9.29 -4.87 20.61
N GLU A 11 8.69 -4.40 21.71
CA GLU A 11 7.97 -5.25 22.66
C GLU A 11 6.80 -5.99 21.98
N ARG A 12 6.05 -5.28 21.13
CA ARG A 12 4.92 -5.84 20.39
C ARG A 12 5.37 -6.88 19.36
N VAL A 13 6.45 -6.62 18.64
CA VAL A 13 7.03 -7.56 17.68
C VAL A 13 7.47 -8.85 18.38
N LYS A 14 8.19 -8.74 19.50
CA LYS A 14 8.63 -9.91 20.28
C LYS A 14 7.47 -10.79 20.72
N MET A 15 6.38 -10.19 21.20
CA MET A 15 5.17 -10.92 21.59
C MET A 15 4.49 -11.61 20.40
N VAL A 16 4.48 -10.98 19.23
CA VAL A 16 3.92 -11.56 18.01
C VAL A 16 4.76 -12.72 17.49
N GLU A 17 6.09 -12.59 17.48
CA GLU A 17 7.02 -13.65 17.08
C GLU A 17 6.89 -14.87 17.99
N GLU A 18 6.81 -14.67 19.30
CA GLU A 18 6.55 -15.74 20.26
C GLU A 18 5.22 -16.44 19.96
N ALA A 19 4.16 -15.69 19.68
CA ALA A 19 2.85 -16.25 19.33
C ALA A 19 2.84 -16.98 17.97
N LEU A 20 3.72 -16.60 17.03
CA LEU A 20 3.89 -17.30 15.76
C LEU A 20 4.68 -18.59 15.92
N GLN A 21 5.68 -18.62 16.80
CA GLN A 21 6.52 -19.79 17.06
C GLN A 21 5.80 -20.88 17.86
N TYR A 22 5.09 -20.51 18.94
CA TYR A 22 4.41 -21.46 19.84
C TYR A 22 2.93 -21.70 19.51
N GLY A 23 2.39 -21.01 18.49
CA GLY A 23 1.07 -21.27 17.91
C GLY A 23 -0.15 -20.82 18.73
N SER A 24 -0.02 -20.59 20.03
CA SER A 24 -1.14 -20.21 20.91
C SER A 24 -1.09 -18.74 21.35
N ASN A 25 -1.99 -17.93 20.77
CA ASN A 25 -2.16 -16.53 21.18
C ASN A 25 -2.59 -16.42 22.66
N SER A 26 -3.40 -17.34 23.17
CA SER A 26 -3.94 -17.26 24.54
C SER A 26 -2.86 -17.45 25.61
N LEU A 27 -1.92 -18.38 25.38
CA LEU A 27 -0.82 -18.64 26.31
C LEU A 27 0.15 -17.47 26.36
N VAL A 28 0.54 -16.95 25.19
CA VAL A 28 1.45 -15.79 25.11
C VAL A 28 0.77 -14.54 25.68
N ALA A 29 -0.51 -14.33 25.41
CA ALA A 29 -1.26 -13.21 25.97
C ALA A 29 -1.36 -13.26 27.50
N ALA A 30 -1.59 -14.45 28.07
CA ALA A 30 -1.59 -14.65 29.53
C ALA A 30 -0.21 -14.37 30.16
N LYS A 31 0.86 -14.85 29.52
CA LYS A 31 2.25 -14.63 29.97
C LYS A 31 2.62 -13.15 30.03
N HIS A 32 2.21 -12.38 29.04
CA HIS A 32 2.51 -10.94 28.95
C HIS A 32 1.42 -10.04 29.56
N ASN A 33 0.39 -10.65 30.18
CA ASN A 33 -0.76 -9.95 30.76
C ASN A 33 -1.41 -8.94 29.78
N ILE A 34 -1.62 -9.39 28.54
CA ILE A 34 -2.29 -8.64 27.49
C ILE A 34 -3.59 -9.34 27.07
N ASN A 35 -4.49 -8.58 26.44
CA ASN A 35 -5.70 -9.15 25.89
C ASN A 35 -5.35 -10.04 24.66
N PRO A 36 -5.82 -11.30 24.59
CA PRO A 36 -5.55 -12.18 23.45
C PRO A 36 -6.08 -11.65 22.12
N VAL A 37 -7.16 -10.86 22.13
CA VAL A 37 -7.69 -10.17 20.94
C VAL A 37 -6.73 -9.09 20.45
N LEU A 38 -6.07 -8.38 21.37
CA LEU A 38 -5.06 -7.38 21.04
C LEU A 38 -3.86 -8.03 20.35
N LEU A 39 -3.39 -9.17 20.89
CA LEU A 39 -2.31 -9.95 20.28
C LEU A 39 -2.70 -10.51 18.90
N SER A 40 -3.94 -10.97 18.74
CA SER A 40 -4.46 -11.42 17.45
C SER A 40 -4.44 -10.29 16.40
N ARG A 41 -4.83 -9.07 16.81
CA ARG A 41 -4.79 -7.89 15.95
C ARG A 41 -3.35 -7.53 15.56
N TRP A 42 -2.41 -7.55 16.51
CA TRP A 42 -1.00 -7.30 16.23
C TRP A 42 -0.41 -8.32 15.27
N LYS A 43 -0.70 -9.62 15.49
CA LYS A 43 -0.29 -10.70 14.59
C LYS A 43 -0.82 -10.52 13.17
N SER A 44 -2.09 -10.10 13.05
CA SER A 44 -2.71 -9.84 11.76
C SER A 44 -2.09 -8.64 11.05
N CYS A 45 -1.79 -7.56 11.78
CA CYS A 45 -1.09 -6.39 11.23
C CYS A 45 0.34 -6.75 10.81
N TYR A 46 1.06 -7.49 11.65
CA TYR A 46 2.44 -7.90 11.40
C TYR A 46 2.57 -8.73 10.13
N ARG A 47 1.67 -9.70 9.91
CA ARG A 47 1.63 -10.50 8.67
C ARG A 47 1.37 -9.67 7.41
N LYS A 48 0.57 -8.60 7.53
CA LYS A 48 0.11 -7.82 6.38
C LYS A 48 1.04 -6.65 6.04
N TYR A 49 1.67 -6.05 7.04
CA TYR A 49 2.38 -4.78 6.91
C TYR A 49 3.82 -4.84 7.43
N GLY A 50 4.27 -5.95 8.02
CA GLY A 50 5.58 -6.05 8.67
C GLY A 50 5.69 -5.27 9.99
N GLN A 51 4.58 -4.73 10.50
CA GLN A 51 4.51 -3.93 11.73
C GLN A 51 3.25 -4.27 12.52
N THR A 52 3.30 -4.10 13.84
CA THR A 52 2.24 -4.58 14.75
C THR A 52 1.03 -3.65 14.85
N LEU A 53 1.13 -2.40 14.41
CA LEU A 53 -0.01 -1.50 14.26
C LEU A 53 -0.37 -1.34 12.80
N MET A 54 -1.63 -0.99 12.53
CA MET A 54 -1.95 -0.43 11.23
C MET A 54 -1.25 0.91 11.10
N GLN A 55 -0.55 1.12 9.99
CA GLN A 55 -0.26 2.46 9.51
C GLN A 55 -1.58 3.22 9.54
N LYS A 56 -1.65 4.27 10.35
CA LYS A 56 -2.73 5.24 10.24
C LYS A 56 -2.62 5.70 8.81
N LYS A 57 -3.56 5.27 7.93
CA LYS A 57 -3.63 5.81 6.58
C LYS A 57 -3.48 7.30 6.78
N SER A 58 -2.40 7.88 6.25
CA SER A 58 -2.31 9.31 6.10
C SER A 58 -3.70 9.70 5.56
N LYS A 59 -4.30 10.74 6.13
CA LYS A 59 -5.37 11.44 5.41
C LYS A 59 -4.67 12.08 4.20
N GLU A 60 -4.16 11.26 3.30
CA GLU A 60 -3.75 11.66 1.98
C GLU A 60 -5.06 12.02 1.32
N LEU A 61 -5.24 13.34 1.36
CA LEU A 61 -6.04 14.23 0.56
C LEU A 61 -7.04 13.53 -0.36
N ASP A 62 -8.24 14.11 -0.42
CA ASP A 62 -9.15 14.11 -1.57
C ASP A 62 -8.44 14.57 -2.85
N SER A 63 -7.40 13.86 -3.27
CA SER A 63 -6.94 13.86 -4.65
C SER A 63 -8.03 13.07 -5.39
N PRO A 64 -8.79 13.71 -6.28
CA PRO A 64 -9.78 12.99 -7.06
C PRO A 64 -9.05 11.86 -7.75
N ILE A 65 -9.53 10.63 -7.55
CA ILE A 65 -9.02 9.43 -8.22
C ILE A 65 -8.87 9.83 -9.69
N PRO A 66 -7.63 9.89 -10.23
CA PRO A 66 -7.44 10.33 -11.60
C PRO A 66 -8.27 9.44 -12.50
N ASP A 67 -9.09 10.02 -13.37
CA ASP A 67 -9.88 9.25 -14.34
C ASP A 67 -8.91 8.70 -15.39
N TYR A 68 -8.27 7.59 -15.04
CA TYR A 68 -7.29 6.90 -15.87
C TYR A 68 -7.89 6.49 -17.21
N LYS A 69 -9.21 6.22 -17.28
CA LYS A 69 -9.87 5.90 -18.56
C LYS A 69 -9.88 7.11 -19.49
N LYS A 70 -10.22 8.29 -18.97
CA LYS A 70 -10.19 9.54 -19.74
C LYS A 70 -8.77 9.92 -20.17
N GLN A 71 -7.78 9.77 -19.28
CA GLN A 71 -6.38 10.03 -19.64
C GLN A 71 -5.86 9.06 -20.72
N CYS A 72 -6.15 7.76 -20.61
CA CYS A 72 -5.80 6.79 -21.64
C CYS A 72 -6.46 7.09 -22.99
N ALA A 73 -7.73 7.52 -22.99
CA ALA A 73 -8.43 7.90 -24.23
C ALA A 73 -7.80 9.13 -24.90
N LEU A 74 -7.40 10.14 -24.11
CA LEU A 74 -6.71 11.33 -24.62
C LEU A 74 -5.34 10.98 -25.22
N LEU A 75 -4.53 10.21 -24.49
CA LEU A 75 -3.21 9.77 -24.97
C LEU A 75 -3.31 8.90 -26.22
N ALA A 76 -4.32 8.04 -26.33
CA ALA A 76 -4.55 7.24 -27.53
C ALA A 76 -4.92 8.11 -28.74
N LYS A 77 -5.69 9.18 -28.54
CA LYS A 77 -6.03 10.13 -29.61
C LYS A 77 -4.81 10.91 -30.08
N GLU A 78 -4.03 11.46 -29.15
CA GLU A 78 -2.81 12.21 -29.44
C GLU A 78 -1.78 11.34 -30.17
N LYS A 79 -1.61 10.08 -29.73
CA LYS A 79 -0.75 9.11 -30.42
C LYS A 79 -1.16 8.92 -31.88
N LYS A 80 -2.47 8.81 -32.16
CA LYS A 80 -2.97 8.62 -33.52
C LYS A 80 -2.75 9.85 -34.40
N GLU A 81 -2.88 11.05 -33.84
CA GLU A 81 -2.59 12.31 -34.54
C GLU A 81 -1.11 12.41 -34.91
N LEU A 82 -0.20 12.11 -33.96
CA LEU A 82 1.24 12.09 -34.20
C LEU A 82 1.65 11.02 -35.23
N GLU A 83 1.05 9.83 -35.19
CA GLU A 83 1.29 8.77 -36.18
C GLU A 83 0.90 9.21 -37.60
N LEU A 84 -0.20 9.94 -37.74
CA LEU A 84 -0.64 10.49 -39.02
C LEU A 84 0.33 11.57 -39.52
N GLU A 85 0.75 12.48 -38.66
CA GLU A 85 1.72 13.52 -39.00
C GLU A 85 3.05 12.91 -39.46
N ILE A 86 3.56 11.92 -38.74
CA ILE A 86 4.77 11.17 -39.13
C ILE A 86 4.58 10.50 -40.50
N ALA A 87 3.42 9.90 -40.76
CA ALA A 87 3.15 9.25 -42.04
C ALA A 87 3.16 10.26 -43.20
N VAL A 88 2.53 11.42 -43.03
CA VAL A 88 2.52 12.50 -44.03
C VAL A 88 3.93 13.03 -44.27
N LEU A 89 4.69 13.31 -43.21
CA LEU A 89 6.06 13.82 -43.33
C LEU A 89 6.98 12.81 -44.04
N LYS A 90 6.83 11.51 -43.74
CA LYS A 90 7.56 10.43 -44.45
C LYS A 90 7.19 10.37 -45.92
N ASP A 91 5.91 10.55 -46.28
CA ASP A 91 5.47 10.58 -47.67
C ASP A 91 6.01 11.80 -48.42
N MET A 92 6.04 12.98 -47.79
CA MET A 92 6.63 14.19 -48.37
C MET A 92 8.13 14.07 -48.61
N LEU A 93 8.86 13.39 -47.72
CA LEU A 93 10.29 13.12 -47.91
C LEU A 93 10.54 12.14 -49.06
N LYS A 94 9.69 11.12 -49.22
CA LYS A 94 9.80 10.16 -50.33
C LYS A 94 9.55 10.79 -51.71
N LYS A 95 8.75 11.85 -51.78
CA LYS A 95 8.44 12.56 -53.04
C LYS A 95 9.51 13.58 -53.47
N LYS A 96 10.47 13.90 -52.59
CA LYS A 96 11.58 14.84 -52.86
C LYS A 96 12.86 14.15 -53.36
N ILE A 97 12.85 12.82 -53.48
CA ILE A 97 13.91 11.99 -54.07
C ILE A 97 13.39 11.50 -55.41
#